data_AF-A0A7L4BS62-F1
#
_entry.id   AF-A0A7L4BS62-F1
#
_cell.length_a   1.000
_cell.length_b   1.000
_cell.length_c   1.000
_cell.angle_alpha   90.00
_cell.angle_beta   90.00
_cell.angle_gamma   90.00
#
_symmetry.space_group_name_H-M   'P 1'
#
loop_
_entity.id
_entity.type
_entity.pdbx_description
1 polymer ?
#
loop_
_entity_poly.entity_id
_entity_poly.type
_entity_poly.pdbx_seq_one_letter_code
_entity_poly.pdbx_strand_id
1 'polypeptide(L)'
;PSPGGSGELSLVTLLPALRRRLGLSAELHVVKAPARECSGLVLLSGCHRTTEQLQRFFTGARRRGQYPATYRAVTVGVPAEAEGEIRAGLCWQQQGDTAVVVPVLAPGRRSLARKEVKSTLTRYRVLGAAGGCALLQLQPRTAFPEQLPVHLMLLLCPALGDRKYSSRVGRVLGVPFLLPPEAVPTHTQVLDEELLCRLGLSLRQLHHLPLHLHLQQLELP
;
A
#
# COMPACT_ATOMS: atom_id res chain seq x y z
N PRO A 1 -2.69 11.72 -1.86
CA PRO A 1 -4.04 11.81 -1.24
C PRO A 1 -5.10 11.83 -2.35
N SER A 2 -5.96 10.82 -2.40
CA SER A 2 -7.23 10.95 -3.13
C SER A 2 -8.06 12.03 -2.43
N PRO A 3 -8.62 13.01 -3.17
CA PRO A 3 -9.66 13.85 -2.60
C PRO A 3 -10.83 12.93 -2.25
N GLY A 4 -11.25 12.90 -0.98
CA GLY A 4 -12.44 12.15 -0.57
C GLY A 4 -13.66 12.62 -1.36
N GLY A 5 -14.61 11.72 -1.61
CA GLY A 5 -15.87 12.08 -2.26
C GLY A 5 -16.60 13.18 -1.49
N SER A 6 -17.40 13.98 -2.18
CA SER A 6 -18.18 15.06 -1.58
C SER A 6 -18.99 14.55 -0.38
N GLY A 7 -18.64 14.99 0.84
CA GLY A 7 -19.31 14.62 2.09
C GLY A 7 -18.50 13.71 3.02
N GLU A 8 -17.42 13.07 2.56
CA GLU A 8 -16.55 12.27 3.43
C GLU A 8 -15.52 13.13 4.18
N LEU A 9 -15.39 12.89 5.49
CA LEU A 9 -14.31 13.49 6.30
C LEU A 9 -12.94 13.05 5.75
N SER A 10 -12.06 14.01 5.54
CA SER A 10 -10.68 13.75 5.10
C SER A 10 -9.70 14.55 5.95
N LEU A 11 -8.43 14.11 5.99
CA LEU A 11 -7.39 14.89 6.67
C LEU A 11 -7.33 16.32 6.14
N VAL A 12 -7.46 16.51 4.82
CA VAL A 12 -7.40 17.82 4.16
C VAL A 12 -8.51 18.75 4.66
N THR A 13 -9.75 18.24 4.80
CA THR A 13 -10.87 19.04 5.31
C THR A 13 -10.73 19.37 6.79
N LEU A 14 -9.95 18.58 7.54
CA LEU A 14 -9.69 18.81 8.97
C LEU A 14 -8.49 19.73 9.25
N LEU A 15 -7.64 20.05 8.25
CA LEU A 15 -6.45 20.89 8.46
C LEU A 15 -6.74 22.26 9.10
N PRO A 16 -7.81 23.00 8.73
CA PRO A 16 -8.13 24.28 9.37
C PRO A 16 -8.49 24.13 10.86
N ALA A 17 -9.19 23.06 11.24
CA ALA A 17 -9.51 22.77 12.63
C ALA A 17 -8.26 22.35 13.41
N LEU A 18 -7.41 21.50 12.82
CA LEU A 18 -6.14 21.08 13.40
C LEU A 18 -5.21 22.28 13.61
N ARG A 19 -5.08 23.17 12.62
CA ARG A 19 -4.32 24.42 12.69
C ARG A 19 -4.73 25.26 13.91
N ARG A 20 -6.04 25.49 14.07
CA ARG A 20 -6.59 26.25 15.21
C ARG A 20 -6.28 25.58 16.54
N ARG A 21 -6.47 24.26 16.65
CA ARG A 21 -6.19 23.51 17.90
C ARG A 21 -4.70 23.51 18.27
N LEU A 22 -3.81 23.53 17.29
CA LEU A 22 -2.36 23.59 17.50
C LEU A 22 -1.81 25.02 17.68
N GLY A 23 -2.66 26.06 17.62
CA GLY A 23 -2.23 27.46 17.75
C GLY A 23 -1.31 27.93 16.62
N LEU A 24 -1.37 27.31 15.44
CA LEU A 24 -0.51 27.64 14.31
C LEU A 24 -1.11 28.78 13.47
N SER A 25 -0.31 29.78 13.16
CA SER A 25 -0.72 30.90 12.29
C SER A 25 -0.79 30.47 10.82
N ALA A 26 0.20 29.70 10.37
CA ALA A 26 0.36 29.28 8.99
C ALA A 26 -0.65 28.20 8.56
N GLU A 27 -1.07 28.25 7.29
CA GLU A 27 -1.92 27.22 6.69
C GLU A 27 -1.16 25.89 6.53
N LEU A 28 -1.75 24.83 7.06
CA LEU A 28 -1.16 23.49 7.00
C LEU A 28 -1.45 22.84 5.64
N HIS A 29 -0.43 22.19 5.10
CA HIS A 29 -0.50 21.40 3.88
C HIS A 29 0.06 20.00 4.10
N VAL A 30 -0.54 18.99 3.47
CA VAL A 30 -0.02 17.63 3.51
C VAL A 30 1.19 17.52 2.58
N VAL A 31 2.37 17.28 3.14
CA VAL A 31 3.59 16.98 2.37
C VAL A 31 3.57 15.51 1.96
N LYS A 32 3.28 14.62 2.91
CA LYS A 32 3.21 13.17 2.69
C LYS A 32 2.25 12.51 3.67
N ALA A 33 1.48 11.55 3.17
CA ALA A 33 0.57 10.74 3.97
C ALA A 33 0.46 9.35 3.31
N PRO A 34 0.11 8.31 4.08
CA PRO A 34 -0.25 7.01 3.52
C PRO A 34 -1.57 7.10 2.72
N ALA A 35 -1.92 6.03 2.01
CA ALA A 35 -3.23 5.90 1.36
C ALA A 35 -4.36 5.82 2.42
N ARG A 36 -5.61 6.05 2.02
CA ARG A 36 -6.78 6.12 2.92
C ARG A 36 -6.90 4.90 3.84
N GLU A 37 -6.64 3.72 3.28
CA GLU A 37 -6.79 2.42 3.94
C GLU A 37 -5.56 2.09 4.79
N CYS A 38 -4.45 2.80 4.61
CA CYS A 38 -3.19 2.59 5.30
C CYS A 38 -3.08 3.52 6.52
N SER A 39 -2.50 3.01 7.60
CA SER A 39 -2.18 3.82 8.78
C SER A 39 -0.75 4.38 8.72
N GLY A 40 -0.41 5.29 9.63
CA GLY A 40 0.99 5.70 9.87
C GLY A 40 1.26 7.18 9.73
N LEU A 41 2.54 7.51 9.54
CA LEU A 41 3.04 8.88 9.63
C LEU A 41 2.40 9.81 8.59
N VAL A 42 1.98 10.98 9.05
CA VAL A 42 1.53 12.09 8.22
C VAL A 42 2.49 13.26 8.44
N LEU A 43 3.10 13.72 7.35
CA LEU A 43 3.97 14.89 7.36
C LEU A 43 3.21 16.10 6.84
N LEU A 44 3.06 17.10 7.71
CA LEU A 44 2.42 18.38 7.42
C LEU A 44 3.47 19.50 7.40
N SER A 45 3.20 20.58 6.66
CA SER A 45 4.03 21.78 6.65
C SER A 45 3.16 23.03 6.60
N GLY A 46 3.54 24.05 7.37
CA GLY A 46 2.97 25.40 7.31
C GLY A 46 3.63 26.30 6.25
N CYS A 47 4.71 25.83 5.61
CA CYS A 47 5.49 26.62 4.66
C CYS A 47 5.53 25.95 3.29
N HIS A 48 5.02 26.65 2.27
CA HIS A 48 5.01 26.16 0.89
C HIS A 48 6.42 25.85 0.37
N ARG A 49 7.41 26.71 0.66
CA ARG A 49 8.81 26.49 0.26
C ARG A 49 9.39 25.20 0.86
N THR A 50 9.15 24.95 2.15
CA THR A 50 9.58 23.71 2.81
C THR A 50 8.87 22.50 2.21
N THR A 51 7.57 22.59 1.89
CA THR A 51 6.82 21.54 1.22
C THR A 51 7.45 21.17 -0.13
N GLU A 52 7.76 22.16 -0.96
CA GLU A 52 8.42 21.93 -2.24
C GLU A 52 9.80 21.28 -2.09
N GLN A 53 10.62 21.76 -1.13
CA GLN A 53 11.93 21.21 -0.84
C GLN A 53 11.85 19.73 -0.44
N LEU A 54 10.92 19.39 0.45
CA LEU A 54 10.70 18.01 0.89
C LEU A 54 10.20 17.12 -0.26
N GLN A 55 9.28 17.61 -1.10
CA GLN A 55 8.81 16.86 -2.28
C GLN A 55 9.94 16.62 -3.29
N ARG A 56 10.82 17.61 -3.51
CA ARG A 56 12.03 17.47 -4.34
C ARG A 56 13.02 16.49 -3.73
N PHE A 57 13.25 16.54 -2.42
CA PHE A 57 14.09 15.57 -1.71
C PHE A 57 13.59 14.14 -1.92
N PHE A 58 12.32 13.87 -1.64
CA PHE A 58 11.72 12.55 -1.81
C PHE A 58 11.84 12.04 -3.25
N THR A 59 11.63 12.91 -4.23
CA THR A 59 11.73 12.56 -5.65
C THR A 59 13.17 12.29 -6.06
N GLY A 60 14.11 13.11 -5.60
CA GLY A 60 15.54 12.95 -5.83
C GLY A 60 16.10 11.68 -5.18
N ALA A 61 15.72 11.38 -3.94
CA ALA A 61 16.10 10.18 -3.22
C ALA A 61 15.75 8.92 -4.01
N ARG A 62 14.49 8.81 -4.47
CA ARG A 62 14.04 7.68 -5.32
C ARG A 62 14.82 7.54 -6.62
N ARG A 63 15.14 8.66 -7.28
CA ARG A 63 15.95 8.69 -8.51
C ARG A 63 17.37 8.17 -8.26
N ARG A 64 17.98 8.53 -7.13
CA ARG A 64 19.29 8.04 -6.67
C ARG A 64 19.27 6.60 -6.13
N GLY A 65 18.12 5.93 -6.14
CA GLY A 65 18.03 4.54 -5.65
C GLY A 65 17.83 4.40 -4.14
N GLN A 66 17.49 5.49 -3.45
CA GLN A 66 17.23 5.49 -2.01
C GLN A 66 15.75 5.18 -1.71
N TYR A 67 15.48 4.81 -0.47
CA TYR A 67 14.18 4.33 0.01
C TYR A 67 13.66 5.22 1.15
N PRO A 68 13.14 6.41 0.84
CA PRO A 68 12.88 7.43 1.87
C PRO A 68 11.63 7.14 2.71
N ALA A 69 11.05 5.95 2.59
CA ALA A 69 9.88 5.52 3.36
C ALA A 69 10.00 4.04 3.68
N THR A 70 9.72 3.69 4.94
CA THR A 70 9.64 2.31 5.40
C THR A 70 8.25 2.06 5.96
N TYR A 71 7.65 0.97 5.51
CA TYR A 71 6.36 0.47 5.94
C TYR A 71 6.53 -0.82 6.73
N ARG A 72 5.54 -1.11 7.57
CA ARG A 72 5.32 -2.41 8.21
C ARG A 72 4.02 -3.00 7.67
N ALA A 73 4.01 -4.29 7.39
CA ALA A 73 2.81 -5.00 6.99
C ALA A 73 2.70 -6.33 7.74
N VAL A 74 1.49 -6.69 8.15
CA VAL A 74 1.17 -8.08 8.51
C VAL A 74 0.59 -8.74 7.26
N THR A 75 1.18 -9.84 6.83
CA THR A 75 0.72 -10.60 5.65
C THR A 75 0.06 -11.91 6.06
N VAL A 76 -0.93 -12.32 5.27
CA VAL A 76 -1.45 -13.69 5.29
C VAL A 76 -0.55 -14.52 4.38
N GLY A 77 0.08 -15.55 4.93
CA GLY A 77 1.21 -16.23 4.30
C GLY A 77 2.56 -15.65 4.71
N VAL A 78 3.59 -16.47 4.54
CA VAL A 78 4.99 -16.14 4.79
C VAL A 78 5.72 -16.20 3.45
N PRO A 79 6.44 -15.14 3.05
CA PRO A 79 7.27 -15.18 1.84
C PRO A 79 8.28 -16.33 1.90
N ALA A 80 8.54 -16.98 0.76
CA ALA A 80 9.51 -18.07 0.69
C ALA A 80 10.93 -17.62 1.05
N GLU A 81 11.32 -16.42 0.60
CA GLU A 81 12.59 -15.80 0.92
C GLU A 81 12.46 -14.80 2.07
N ALA A 82 13.45 -14.76 2.96
CA ALA A 82 13.45 -13.85 4.12
C ALA A 82 13.61 -12.38 3.71
N GLU A 83 14.16 -12.09 2.53
CA GLU A 83 14.29 -10.76 1.97
C GLU A 83 14.33 -10.80 0.44
N GLY A 84 13.97 -9.68 -0.20
CA GLY A 84 14.02 -9.61 -1.65
C GLY A 84 13.47 -8.32 -2.24
N GLU A 85 13.32 -8.32 -3.56
CA GLU A 85 12.76 -7.21 -4.33
C GLU A 85 11.57 -7.67 -5.17
N ILE A 86 10.47 -6.94 -5.07
CA ILE A 86 9.28 -7.14 -5.90
C ILE A 86 9.30 -6.11 -7.02
N ARG A 87 9.34 -6.58 -8.26
CA ARG A 87 9.45 -5.75 -9.46
C ARG A 87 8.27 -6.04 -10.39
N ALA A 88 7.51 -5.01 -10.73
CA ALA A 88 6.41 -5.12 -11.68
C ALA A 88 6.15 -3.76 -12.35
N GLY A 89 5.69 -3.77 -13.61
CA GLY A 89 4.99 -2.62 -14.16
C GLY A 89 3.61 -2.50 -13.51
N LEU A 90 3.16 -1.30 -13.17
CA LEU A 90 1.78 -1.07 -12.70
C LEU A 90 1.09 -0.06 -13.62
N CYS A 91 -0.19 -0.30 -13.89
CA CYS A 91 -1.05 0.65 -14.58
C CYS A 91 -2.46 0.63 -13.97
N TRP A 92 -3.24 1.66 -14.29
CA TRP A 92 -4.68 1.68 -14.02
C TRP A 92 -5.42 1.02 -15.18
N GLN A 93 -6.34 0.12 -14.86
CA GLN A 93 -7.25 -0.49 -15.82
C GLN A 93 -8.68 -0.25 -15.37
N GLN A 94 -9.57 0.03 -16.31
CA GLN A 94 -11.00 0.11 -16.00
C GLN A 94 -11.62 -1.28 -15.90
N GLN A 95 -12.38 -1.50 -14.83
CA GLN A 95 -13.13 -2.71 -14.57
C GLN A 95 -14.55 -2.31 -14.12
N GLY A 96 -15.50 -2.36 -15.06
CA GLY A 96 -16.82 -1.76 -14.88
C GLY A 96 -16.71 -0.25 -14.65
N ASP A 97 -17.37 0.23 -13.58
CA ASP A 97 -17.37 1.65 -13.20
C ASP A 97 -16.17 2.06 -12.34
N THR A 98 -15.22 1.16 -12.08
CA THR A 98 -14.10 1.42 -11.16
C THR A 98 -12.74 1.18 -11.79
N ALA A 99 -11.79 2.06 -11.46
CA ALA A 99 -10.40 1.91 -11.86
C ALA A 99 -9.63 1.07 -10.83
N VAL A 100 -8.92 0.04 -11.30
CA VAL A 100 -8.12 -0.86 -10.46
C VAL A 100 -6.67 -0.84 -10.93
N VAL A 101 -5.72 -0.83 -9.98
CA VAL A 101 -4.30 -1.00 -10.31
C VAL A 101 -4.05 -2.47 -10.65
N VAL A 102 -3.47 -2.73 -11.81
CA VAL A 102 -3.11 -4.08 -12.25
C VAL A 102 -1.59 -4.20 -12.48
N PRO A 103 -1.00 -5.36 -12.14
CA PRO A 103 0.40 -5.62 -12.46
C PRO A 103 0.58 -6.05 -13.92
N VAL A 104 1.68 -5.60 -14.51
CA VAL A 104 2.18 -5.96 -15.83
C VAL A 104 3.58 -6.53 -15.63
N LEU A 105 3.71 -7.86 -15.65
CA LEU A 105 4.96 -8.55 -15.33
C LEU A 105 6.06 -8.30 -16.37
N ALA A 106 5.68 -8.19 -17.65
CA ALA A 106 6.58 -7.92 -18.77
C ALA A 106 6.12 -6.68 -19.56
N PRO A 107 6.36 -5.45 -19.06
CA PRO A 107 5.92 -4.24 -19.74
C PRO A 107 6.74 -3.99 -21.01
N GLY A 108 6.06 -3.78 -22.14
CA GLY A 108 6.72 -3.44 -23.41
C GLY A 108 7.39 -2.06 -23.37
N ARG A 109 8.49 -1.88 -24.13
CA ARG A 109 9.22 -0.59 -24.20
C ARG A 109 8.32 0.59 -24.56
N ARG A 110 7.35 0.37 -25.47
CA ARG A 110 6.41 1.41 -25.94
C ARG A 110 5.47 1.89 -24.83
N SER A 111 4.90 0.99 -24.03
CA SER A 111 3.96 1.38 -22.96
C SER A 111 4.67 2.09 -21.80
N LEU A 112 5.93 1.72 -21.53
CA LEU A 112 6.80 2.45 -20.60
C LEU A 112 7.13 3.87 -21.11
N ALA A 113 7.50 3.99 -22.39
CA ALA A 113 7.82 5.28 -23.01
C ALA A 113 6.61 6.23 -23.02
N ARG A 114 5.41 5.70 -23.27
CA ARG A 114 4.14 6.43 -23.21
C ARG A 114 3.62 6.69 -21.80
N LYS A 115 4.30 6.16 -20.76
CA LYS A 115 3.92 6.26 -19.35
C LYS A 115 2.54 5.65 -19.03
N GLU A 116 2.05 4.76 -19.89
CA GLU A 116 0.83 3.97 -19.67
C GLU A 116 1.06 2.96 -18.53
N VAL A 117 2.28 2.41 -18.47
CA VAL A 117 2.75 1.52 -17.40
C VAL A 117 3.92 2.18 -16.68
N LYS A 118 3.95 2.09 -15.36
CA LYS A 118 5.06 2.57 -14.54
C LYS A 118 5.81 1.40 -13.94
N SER A 119 7.12 1.31 -14.19
CA SER A 119 7.98 0.34 -13.50
C SER A 119 8.04 0.68 -12.02
N THR A 120 7.75 -0.31 -11.17
CA THR A 120 7.73 -0.17 -9.72
C THR A 120 8.64 -1.18 -9.05
N LEU A 121 9.14 -0.80 -7.87
CA LEU A 121 10.03 -1.63 -7.07
C LEU A 121 9.78 -1.42 -5.59
N THR A 122 9.67 -2.52 -4.86
CA THR A 122 9.63 -2.56 -3.40
C THR A 122 10.64 -3.57 -2.88
N ARG A 123 11.49 -3.13 -1.95
CA ARG A 123 12.30 -4.06 -1.14
C ARG A 123 11.48 -4.56 0.04
N TYR A 124 11.63 -5.82 0.38
CA TYR A 124 11.02 -6.38 1.57
C TYR A 124 12.04 -7.17 2.39
N ARG A 125 11.74 -7.26 3.68
CA ARG A 125 12.44 -8.14 4.63
C ARG A 125 11.44 -8.65 5.66
N VAL A 126 11.44 -9.95 5.90
CA VAL A 126 10.66 -10.61 6.96
C VAL A 126 11.34 -10.30 8.29
N LEU A 127 10.55 -9.81 9.25
CA LEU A 127 11.01 -9.49 10.60
C LEU A 127 10.63 -10.57 11.62
N GLY A 128 9.58 -11.32 11.31
CA GLY A 128 9.08 -12.43 12.12
C GLY A 128 7.91 -13.10 11.41
N ALA A 129 7.68 -14.37 11.73
CA ALA A 129 6.57 -15.15 11.19
C ALA A 129 6.00 -16.04 12.29
N ALA A 130 4.68 -16.16 12.33
CA ALA A 130 3.95 -17.00 13.27
C ALA A 130 2.54 -17.29 12.77
N GLY A 131 2.03 -18.50 13.00
CA GLY A 131 0.64 -18.86 12.75
C GLY A 131 0.17 -18.60 11.32
N GLY A 132 1.02 -18.90 10.32
CA GLY A 132 0.70 -18.67 8.90
C GLY A 132 0.78 -17.21 8.45
N CYS A 133 1.19 -16.28 9.31
CA CYS A 133 1.36 -14.87 8.99
C CYS A 133 2.83 -14.43 9.12
N ALA A 134 3.17 -13.31 8.49
CA ALA A 134 4.48 -12.68 8.65
C ALA A 134 4.38 -11.17 8.88
N LEU A 135 5.32 -10.63 9.66
CA LEU A 135 5.56 -9.21 9.80
C LEU A 135 6.68 -8.81 8.84
N LEU A 136 6.37 -7.96 7.87
CA LEU A 136 7.31 -7.49 6.85
C LEU A 136 7.71 -6.04 7.09
N GLN A 137 8.99 -5.75 6.86
CA GLN A 137 9.45 -4.44 6.43
C GLN A 137 9.23 -4.29 4.93
N LEU A 138 8.70 -3.15 4.50
CA LEU A 138 8.55 -2.82 3.08
C LEU A 138 9.13 -1.44 2.79
N GLN A 139 9.94 -1.34 1.76
CA GLN A 139 10.60 -0.11 1.34
C GLN A 139 10.33 0.11 -0.15
N PRO A 140 9.28 0.88 -0.50
CA PRO A 140 8.99 1.20 -1.89
C PRO A 140 9.98 2.24 -2.42
N ARG A 141 10.74 1.88 -3.48
CA ARG A 141 11.58 2.83 -4.20
C ARG A 141 10.74 3.78 -5.05
N THR A 142 9.60 3.32 -5.53
CA THR A 142 8.68 4.08 -6.37
C THR A 142 7.48 4.56 -5.59
N ALA A 143 6.77 5.55 -6.13
CA ALA A 143 5.53 6.05 -5.55
C ALA A 143 4.42 5.87 -6.59
N PHE A 144 3.81 4.69 -6.60
CA PHE A 144 2.62 4.39 -7.38
C PHE A 144 1.46 4.10 -6.42
N PRO A 145 0.23 4.59 -6.68
CA PRO A 145 -0.93 4.28 -5.85
C PRO A 145 -1.11 2.76 -5.66
N GLU A 146 -1.44 2.31 -4.46
CA GLU A 146 -1.74 0.88 -4.19
C GLU A 146 -0.59 -0.09 -4.54
N GLN A 147 0.63 0.42 -4.74
CA GLN A 147 1.80 -0.40 -5.07
C GLN A 147 2.06 -1.51 -4.06
N LEU A 148 2.01 -1.20 -2.75
CA LEU A 148 2.35 -2.15 -1.70
C LEU A 148 1.34 -3.32 -1.61
N PRO A 149 0.01 -3.09 -1.57
CA PRO A 149 -0.96 -4.17 -1.66
C PRO A 149 -0.78 -5.07 -2.90
N VAL A 150 -0.61 -4.47 -4.08
CA VAL A 150 -0.39 -5.23 -5.33
C VAL A 150 0.90 -6.03 -5.27
N HIS A 151 1.98 -5.46 -4.74
CA HIS A 151 3.27 -6.17 -4.61
C HIS A 151 3.18 -7.32 -3.62
N LEU A 152 2.50 -7.15 -2.49
CA LEU A 152 2.26 -8.22 -1.52
C LEU A 152 1.40 -9.35 -2.10
N MET A 153 0.39 -9.02 -2.89
CA MET A 153 -0.38 -9.99 -3.67
C MET A 153 0.53 -10.76 -4.65
N LEU A 154 1.41 -10.07 -5.40
CA LEU A 154 2.38 -10.72 -6.30
C LEU A 154 3.36 -11.64 -5.56
N LEU A 155 3.68 -11.34 -4.29
CA LEU A 155 4.47 -12.19 -3.41
C LEU A 155 3.66 -13.38 -2.85
N LEU A 156 2.41 -13.56 -3.28
CA LEU A 156 1.46 -14.55 -2.76
C LEU A 156 1.19 -14.41 -1.24
N CYS A 157 1.48 -13.24 -0.69
CA CYS A 157 1.39 -12.93 0.73
C CYS A 157 0.65 -11.61 0.93
N PRO A 158 -0.67 -11.54 0.60
CA PRO A 158 -1.42 -10.29 0.67
C PRO A 158 -1.46 -9.75 2.10
N ALA A 159 -1.55 -8.43 2.25
CA ALA A 159 -1.68 -7.81 3.57
C ALA A 159 -2.97 -8.29 4.27
N LEU A 160 -2.91 -8.48 5.58
CA LEU A 160 -4.07 -8.81 6.40
C LEU A 160 -5.08 -7.64 6.35
N GLY A 161 -6.34 -7.94 6.07
CA GLY A 161 -7.40 -6.96 5.85
C GLY A 161 -7.41 -6.32 4.45
N ASP A 162 -6.59 -6.79 3.51
CA ASP A 162 -6.66 -6.36 2.11
C ASP A 162 -7.94 -6.90 1.46
N ARG A 163 -8.90 -6.01 1.16
CA ARG A 163 -10.19 -6.39 0.55
C ARG A 163 -10.22 -6.25 -0.96
N LYS A 164 -9.15 -5.72 -1.57
CA LYS A 164 -9.13 -5.36 -2.99
C LYS A 164 -8.29 -6.33 -3.80
N TYR A 165 -7.14 -6.75 -3.27
CA TYR A 165 -6.19 -7.58 -4.02
C TYR A 165 -6.05 -8.99 -3.45
N SER A 166 -6.41 -9.23 -2.19
CA SER A 166 -6.23 -10.56 -1.58
C SER A 166 -6.99 -11.68 -2.29
N SER A 167 -8.15 -11.39 -2.88
CA SER A 167 -8.96 -12.38 -3.61
C SER A 167 -8.23 -12.95 -4.84
N ARG A 168 -7.20 -12.25 -5.33
CA ARG A 168 -6.36 -12.72 -6.44
C ARG A 168 -5.30 -13.74 -6.01
N VAL A 169 -5.22 -14.07 -4.73
CA VAL A 169 -4.36 -15.13 -4.20
C VAL A 169 -5.24 -16.32 -3.85
N GLY A 170 -5.31 -17.29 -4.77
CA GLY A 170 -6.01 -18.55 -4.56
C GLY A 170 -5.13 -19.59 -3.87
N ARG A 171 -5.71 -20.70 -3.45
CA ARG A 171 -4.98 -21.87 -2.93
C ARG A 171 -5.47 -23.15 -3.58
N VAL A 172 -4.55 -24.03 -3.97
CA VAL A 172 -4.84 -25.42 -4.37
C VAL A 172 -3.99 -26.33 -3.50
N LEU A 173 -4.62 -27.24 -2.75
CA LEU A 173 -3.94 -28.17 -1.84
C LEU A 173 -2.97 -27.46 -0.86
N GLY A 174 -3.37 -26.28 -0.35
CA GLY A 174 -2.57 -25.46 0.57
C GLY A 174 -1.52 -24.57 -0.12
N VAL A 175 -1.19 -24.82 -1.38
CA VAL A 175 -0.20 -24.04 -2.14
C VAL A 175 -0.86 -22.77 -2.71
N PRO A 176 -0.33 -21.56 -2.41
CA PRO A 176 -0.88 -20.33 -2.95
C PRO A 176 -0.50 -20.12 -4.42
N PHE A 177 -1.37 -19.49 -5.20
CA PHE A 177 -1.11 -19.12 -6.59
C PHE A 177 -1.89 -17.85 -6.97
N LEU A 178 -1.45 -17.18 -8.04
CA LEU A 178 -2.11 -15.98 -8.55
C LEU A 178 -3.26 -16.34 -9.49
N LEU A 179 -4.43 -15.78 -9.21
CA LEU A 179 -5.60 -15.82 -10.08
C LEU A 179 -5.57 -14.65 -11.07
N PRO A 180 -6.03 -14.84 -12.31
CA PRO A 180 -6.10 -13.76 -13.29
C PRO A 180 -7.14 -12.69 -12.86
N PRO A 181 -6.90 -11.40 -13.18
CA PRO A 181 -7.75 -10.28 -12.79
C PRO A 181 -9.25 -10.44 -13.11
N GLU A 182 -9.56 -11.13 -14.20
CA GLU A 182 -10.91 -11.29 -14.77
C GLU A 182 -11.72 -12.37 -14.06
N ALA A 183 -11.06 -13.27 -13.31
CA ALA A 183 -11.69 -14.46 -12.75
C ALA A 183 -12.26 -14.28 -11.34
N VAL A 184 -12.08 -13.12 -10.70
CA VAL A 184 -12.40 -12.98 -9.27
C VAL A 184 -13.19 -11.71 -8.99
N PRO A 185 -14.41 -11.80 -8.46
CA PRO A 185 -15.09 -10.63 -7.95
C PRO A 185 -14.33 -10.05 -6.74
N THR A 186 -14.49 -8.75 -6.48
CA THR A 186 -13.92 -8.09 -5.31
C THR A 186 -14.63 -8.58 -4.05
N HIS A 187 -14.14 -9.69 -3.50
CA HIS A 187 -14.64 -10.29 -2.28
C HIS A 187 -13.73 -10.00 -1.09
N THR A 188 -14.30 -10.23 0.09
CA THR A 188 -13.57 -10.14 1.35
C THR A 188 -12.47 -11.19 1.42
N GLN A 189 -11.33 -10.80 1.99
CA GLN A 189 -10.21 -11.70 2.21
C GLN A 189 -10.68 -12.97 2.92
N VAL A 190 -10.37 -14.13 2.34
CA VAL A 190 -10.64 -15.42 2.95
C VAL A 190 -9.42 -15.80 3.79
N LEU A 191 -9.64 -16.05 5.07
CA LEU A 191 -8.65 -16.60 5.99
C LEU A 191 -9.05 -18.04 6.34
N ASP A 192 -8.07 -18.90 6.59
CA ASP A 192 -8.35 -20.24 7.10
C ASP A 192 -8.88 -20.20 8.54
N GLU A 193 -9.56 -21.29 8.95
CA GLU A 193 -10.21 -21.38 10.26
C GLU A 193 -9.22 -21.27 11.43
N GLU A 194 -8.00 -21.79 11.25
CA GLU A 194 -6.96 -21.72 12.29
C GLU A 194 -6.54 -20.27 12.54
N LEU A 195 -6.27 -19.51 11.48
CA LEU A 195 -5.92 -18.10 11.57
C LEU A 195 -7.08 -17.28 12.13
N LEU A 196 -8.33 -17.58 11.77
CA LEU A 196 -9.50 -16.93 12.35
C LEU A 196 -9.60 -17.15 13.86
N CYS A 197 -9.39 -18.40 14.29
CA CYS A 197 -9.37 -18.76 15.70
C CYS A 197 -8.26 -18.00 16.45
N ARG A 198 -7.05 -17.95 15.88
CA ARG A 198 -5.91 -17.20 16.46
C ARG A 198 -6.17 -15.70 16.55
N LEU A 199 -6.85 -15.12 15.57
CA LEU A 199 -7.24 -13.69 15.58
C LEU A 199 -8.44 -13.41 16.49
N GLY A 200 -9.14 -14.45 16.98
CA GLY A 200 -10.38 -14.30 17.74
C GLY A 200 -11.51 -13.68 16.92
N LEU A 201 -11.54 -13.93 15.61
CA LEU A 201 -12.48 -13.32 14.68
C LEU A 201 -13.48 -14.34 14.12
N SER A 202 -14.73 -13.92 14.03
CA SER A 202 -15.72 -14.59 13.18
C SER A 202 -15.62 -14.12 11.72
N LEU A 203 -16.14 -14.92 10.79
CA LEU A 203 -16.23 -14.55 9.37
C LEU A 203 -16.94 -13.20 9.14
N ARG A 204 -17.97 -12.88 9.95
CA ARG A 204 -18.69 -11.59 9.86
C ARG A 204 -17.81 -10.40 10.24
N GLN A 205 -16.87 -10.58 11.17
CA GLN A 205 -15.96 -9.53 11.63
C GLN A 205 -14.81 -9.29 10.63
N LEU A 206 -14.47 -10.26 9.77
CA LEU A 206 -13.43 -10.08 8.75
C LEU A 206 -13.71 -8.92 7.81
N HIS A 207 -14.97 -8.71 7.45
CA HIS A 207 -15.40 -7.60 6.62
C HIS A 207 -15.08 -6.22 7.22
N HIS A 208 -14.77 -6.14 8.52
CA HIS A 208 -14.43 -4.92 9.23
C HIS A 208 -12.93 -4.81 9.54
N LEU A 209 -12.14 -5.84 9.27
CA LEU A 209 -10.72 -5.84 9.56
C LEU A 209 -10.00 -4.75 8.75
N PRO A 210 -9.27 -3.82 9.40
CA PRO A 210 -8.54 -2.79 8.68
C PRO A 210 -7.36 -3.40 7.92
N LEU A 211 -6.87 -2.70 6.91
CA LEU A 211 -5.65 -3.08 6.22
C LEU A 211 -4.46 -2.91 7.17
N HIS A 212 -3.75 -3.99 7.44
CA HIS A 212 -2.56 -4.01 8.30
C HIS A 212 -1.32 -3.60 7.51
N LEU A 213 -1.33 -2.35 7.05
CA LEU A 213 -0.22 -1.70 6.35
C LEU A 213 0.01 -0.32 6.97
N HIS A 214 1.21 -0.10 7.51
CA HIS A 214 1.55 1.04 8.34
C HIS A 214 2.79 1.75 7.80
N LEU A 215 2.69 3.05 7.50
CA LEU A 215 3.86 3.89 7.21
C LEU A 215 4.60 4.19 8.51
N GLN A 216 5.68 3.44 8.76
CA GLN A 216 6.43 3.45 10.01
C GLN A 216 7.49 4.56 10.07
N GLN A 217 8.16 4.85 8.96
CA GLN A 217 9.30 5.77 8.92
C GLN A 217 9.32 6.57 7.62
N LEU A 218 9.71 7.84 7.74
CA LEU A 218 10.06 8.73 6.63
C LEU A 218 11.46 9.29 6.89
N GLU A 219 12.31 9.25 5.88
CA GLU A 219 13.60 9.93 5.91
C GLU A 219 13.42 11.38 5.44
N LEU A 220 14.01 12.32 6.18
CA LEU A 220 14.01 13.75 5.88
C LEU A 220 15.45 14.20 5.56
N PRO A 221 15.64 15.28 4.79
CA PRO A 221 16.97 15.81 4.47
C PRO A 221 17.76 16.28 5.69
#